data_AF-A0A2V2G6J7-F1
#
_entry.id   AF-A0A2V2G6J7-F1
#
_cell.length_a   1.000
_cell.length_b   1.000
_cell.length_c   1.000
_cell.angle_alpha   90.00
_cell.angle_beta   90.00
_cell.angle_gamma   90.00
#
_symmetry.space_group_name_H-M   'P 1'
#
loop_
_entity.id
_entity.type
_entity.pdbx_description
1 polymer ?
#
loop_
_entity_poly.entity_id
_entity_poly.type
_entity_poly.pdbx_seq_one_letter_code
_entity_poly.pdbx_strand_id
1 'polypeptide(L)'
;MMKKGTKRKIYLIAAVVCIVSVIAEIMFAHPHGHEIWHTVPGADIVIAFVGGWILILTATKIMAPILQRKEDYYDGGDDKDE
;
A
#
# COMPACT_ATOMS: atom_id res chain seq x y z
N MET A 1 16.97 -2.39 -10.70
CA MET A 1 16.10 -2.31 -11.90
C MET A 1 15.57 -3.71 -12.25
N MET A 2 14.28 -4.01 -12.03
CA MET A 2 13.72 -5.35 -12.28
C MET A 2 13.69 -5.71 -13.77
N LYS A 3 14.06 -6.94 -14.14
CA LYS A 3 13.97 -7.47 -15.51
C LYS A 3 12.54 -7.34 -16.03
N LYS A 4 12.38 -6.90 -17.29
CA LYS A 4 11.09 -6.62 -17.94
C LYS A 4 10.11 -7.81 -17.86
N GLY A 5 10.62 -9.04 -17.97
CA GLY A 5 9.82 -10.26 -17.84
C GLY A 5 9.26 -10.52 -16.43
N THR A 6 9.96 -10.12 -15.38
CA THR A 6 9.51 -10.28 -13.99
C THR A 6 8.39 -9.30 -13.65
N LYS A 7 8.49 -8.04 -14.12
CA LYS A 7 7.43 -7.03 -13.92
C LYS A 7 6.11 -7.48 -14.52
N ARG A 8 6.14 -8.00 -15.76
CA ARG A 8 4.94 -8.52 -16.45
C ARG A 8 4.28 -9.66 -15.67
N LYS A 9 5.07 -10.59 -15.12
CA LYS A 9 4.54 -11.69 -14.29
C LYS A 9 3.85 -11.17 -13.03
N ILE A 10 4.44 -10.19 -12.36
CA ILE A 10 3.87 -9.61 -11.13
C ILE A 10 2.54 -8.91 -11.43
N TYR A 11 2.46 -8.11 -12.49
CA TYR A 11 1.19 -7.48 -12.89
C TYR A 11 0.13 -8.51 -13.27
N LEU A 12 0.52 -9.60 -13.93
CA LEU A 12 -0.40 -10.71 -14.23
C LEU A 12 -0.93 -11.37 -12.96
N ILE A 13 -0.05 -11.68 -11.99
CA ILE A 13 -0.46 -12.28 -10.72
C ILE A 13 -1.39 -11.33 -9.97
N ALA A 14 -1.06 -10.05 -9.88
CA ALA A 14 -1.91 -9.04 -9.23
C ALA A 14 -3.29 -8.94 -9.89
N ALA A 15 -3.36 -8.95 -11.23
CA ALA A 15 -4.63 -8.92 -11.96
C ALA A 15 -5.46 -10.18 -11.69
N VAL A 16 -4.84 -11.37 -11.69
CA VAL A 16 -5.51 -12.63 -11.38
C VAL A 16 -6.06 -12.61 -9.96
N VAL A 17 -5.29 -12.15 -8.97
CA VAL A 17 -5.74 -12.02 -7.58
C VAL A 17 -6.94 -11.09 -7.49
N CYS A 18 -6.91 -9.93 -8.15
CA CYS A 18 -8.05 -9.00 -8.15
C CYS A 18 -9.30 -9.64 -8.74
N ILE A 19 -9.19 -10.34 -9.87
CA ILE A 19 -10.32 -11.02 -10.51
C ILE A 19 -10.89 -12.10 -9.59
N VAL A 20 -10.04 -12.93 -8.98
CA VAL A 20 -10.46 -13.98 -8.04
C VAL A 20 -11.16 -13.36 -6.82
N SER A 21 -10.65 -12.24 -6.29
CA SER A 21 -11.29 -11.53 -5.19
C SER A 21 -12.68 -11.01 -5.54
N VAL A 22 -12.88 -10.42 -6.72
CA VAL A 22 -14.21 -9.98 -7.19
C VAL A 22 -15.17 -11.16 -7.34
N ILE A 23 -14.70 -12.28 -7.91
CA ILE A 23 -15.53 -13.48 -8.06
C ILE A 23 -15.93 -14.02 -6.68
N ALA A 24 -14.99 -14.07 -5.73
CA ALA A 24 -15.29 -14.50 -4.36
C ALA A 24 -16.31 -13.57 -3.69
N GLU A 25 -16.21 -12.26 -3.88
CA GLU A 25 -17.18 -11.29 -3.38
C GLU A 25 -18.58 -11.57 -3.97
N ILE A 26 -18.70 -11.73 -5.29
CA ILE A 26 -19.99 -12.04 -5.93
C ILE A 26 -20.59 -13.37 -5.44
N MET A 27 -19.76 -14.39 -5.23
CA MET A 27 -20.23 -15.73 -4.86
C MET A 27 -20.56 -15.87 -3.37
N PHE A 28 -19.88 -15.14 -2.49
CA PHE A 28 -19.95 -15.35 -1.04
C PHE A 28 -20.47 -14.15 -0.24
N ALA A 29 -20.51 -12.94 -0.81
CA ALA A 29 -21.02 -11.77 -0.10
C ALA A 29 -22.54 -11.89 0.08
N HIS A 30 -22.96 -12.28 1.27
CA HIS A 30 -24.33 -12.06 1.73
C HIS A 30 -24.45 -10.61 2.24
N PRO A 31 -25.49 -9.85 1.86
CA PRO A 31 -25.66 -8.49 2.32
C PRO A 31 -25.92 -8.48 3.84
N HIS A 32 -24.91 -8.08 4.62
CA HIS A 32 -25.03 -7.92 6.08
C HIS A 32 -25.07 -6.46 6.53
N GLY A 33 -25.24 -5.51 5.60
CA GLY A 33 -25.50 -4.11 5.87
C GLY A 33 -25.94 -3.39 4.59
N HIS A 34 -26.78 -2.36 4.72
CA HIS A 34 -27.27 -1.57 3.59
C HIS A 34 -26.32 -0.41 3.27
N GLU A 35 -25.04 -0.71 3.17
CA GLU A 35 -24.04 0.30 2.81
C GLU A 35 -23.75 0.24 1.32
N ILE A 36 -23.52 1.41 0.71
CA ILE A 36 -23.31 1.54 -0.74
C ILE A 36 -22.13 0.70 -1.25
N TRP A 37 -21.10 0.48 -0.43
CA TRP A 37 -19.93 -0.35 -0.78
C TRP A 37 -20.24 -1.85 -0.82
N HIS A 38 -21.31 -2.32 -0.18
CA HIS A 38 -21.74 -3.73 -0.33
C HIS A 38 -22.62 -3.97 -1.56
N THR A 39 -23.07 -2.90 -2.23
CA THR A 39 -23.91 -2.99 -3.43
C THR A 39 -23.12 -2.96 -4.73
N VAL A 40 -21.86 -2.52 -4.69
CA VAL A 40 -21.00 -2.40 -5.86
C VAL A 40 -19.91 -3.48 -5.77
N PRO A 41 -19.93 -4.51 -6.64
CA PRO A 41 -18.94 -5.57 -6.60
C PRO A 41 -17.53 -5.01 -6.86
N GLY A 42 -16.58 -5.34 -5.98
CA GLY A 42 -15.20 -4.87 -6.06
C GLY A 42 -14.95 -3.52 -5.39
N ALA A 43 -15.94 -2.93 -4.72
CA ALA A 43 -15.73 -1.72 -3.92
C ALA A 43 -14.70 -1.95 -2.81
N ASP A 44 -14.70 -3.12 -2.18
CA ASP A 44 -13.73 -3.48 -1.14
C ASP A 44 -12.29 -3.47 -1.67
N ILE A 45 -12.06 -3.93 -2.90
CA ILE A 45 -10.73 -3.91 -3.54
C ILE A 45 -10.26 -2.47 -3.75
N VAL A 46 -11.15 -1.60 -4.23
CA VAL A 46 -10.83 -0.18 -4.47
C VAL A 46 -10.54 0.53 -3.15
N ILE A 47 -11.37 0.31 -2.13
CA ILE A 47 -11.19 0.91 -0.80
C ILE A 47 -9.88 0.44 -0.19
N ALA A 48 -9.57 -0.86 -0.26
CA ALA A 48 -8.31 -1.40 0.25
C ALA A 48 -7.09 -0.83 -0.49
N PHE A 49 -7.16 -0.71 -1.82
CA PHE A 49 -6.07 -0.16 -2.62
C PHE A 49 -5.83 1.33 -2.32
N VAL A 50 -6.88 2.13 -2.33
CA VAL A 50 -6.80 3.58 -2.06
C VAL A 50 -6.43 3.83 -0.61
N GLY A 51 -7.05 3.13 0.34
CA GLY A 51 -6.70 3.21 1.76
C GLY A 51 -5.25 2.83 2.03
N GLY A 52 -4.77 1.74 1.41
CA GLY A 52 -3.36 1.32 1.49
C GLY A 52 -2.41 2.37 0.94
N TRP A 53 -2.72 2.98 -0.21
CA TRP A 53 -1.94 4.08 -0.76
C TRP A 53 -1.88 5.25 0.23
N ILE A 54 -3.03 5.70 0.75
CA ILE A 54 -3.12 6.81 1.70
C ILE A 54 -2.28 6.52 2.95
N LEU A 55 -2.33 5.29 3.48
CA LEU A 55 -1.51 4.89 4.62
C LEU A 55 -0.02 4.98 4.31
N ILE A 56 0.43 4.48 3.15
CA ILE A 56 1.84 4.54 2.74
C ILE A 56 2.30 6.00 2.59
N LEU A 57 1.49 6.85 1.95
CA LEU A 57 1.81 8.26 1.80
C LEU A 57 1.88 8.97 3.15
N THR A 58 0.93 8.71 4.03
CA THR A 58 0.90 9.31 5.38
C THR A 58 2.12 8.88 6.17
N ALA A 59 2.47 7.59 6.13
CA ALA A 59 3.65 7.06 6.80
C ALA A 59 4.94 7.70 6.28
N THR A 60 5.10 7.83 4.97
CA THR A 60 6.34 8.33 4.36
C THR A 60 6.46 9.85 4.35
N LYS A 61 5.35 10.59 4.28
CA LYS A 61 5.37 12.06 4.17
C LYS A 61 5.17 12.78 5.49
N ILE A 62 4.40 12.20 6.41
CA ILE A 62 4.04 12.85 7.67
C ILE A 62 4.79 12.15 8.82
N MET A 63 4.65 10.83 8.94
CA MET A 63 5.24 10.12 10.08
C MET A 63 6.76 10.07 10.00
N ALA A 64 7.33 9.82 8.81
CA ALA A 64 8.78 9.72 8.64
C ALA A 64 9.53 10.98 9.10
N PRO A 65 9.22 12.22 8.68
CA PRO A 65 9.93 13.40 9.18
C PRO A 65 9.68 13.72 10.65
N ILE A 66 8.56 13.26 11.24
CA ILE A 66 8.27 13.45 12.67
C ILE A 66 9.09 12.47 13.54
N LEU A 67 9.20 11.22 13.11
CA LEU A 67 9.86 10.15 13.85
C LEU A 67 11.36 10.04 13.55
N GLN A 68 11.77 10.33 12.31
CA GLN A 68 13.17 10.25 11.91
C GLN A 68 13.89 11.52 12.38
N ARG A 69 14.81 11.34 13.32
CA ARG A 69 15.72 12.37 13.83
C ARG A 69 16.70 12.79 12.73
N LYS A 70 17.14 14.06 12.74
CA LYS A 70 18.18 14.56 11.82
C LYS A 70 19.45 13.70 11.96
N GLU A 71 20.02 13.31 10.82
CA GLU A 71 21.18 12.42 10.72
C GLU A 71 22.46 13.04 11.29
N ASP A 72 22.51 14.37 11.44
CA ASP A 72 23.66 15.16 11.91
C ASP A 72 24.07 14.92 13.38
N TYR A 73 23.50 13.93 14.07
CA TYR A 73 23.78 13.67 15.50
C TYR A 73 25.16 13.04 15.77
N TYR A 74 25.82 12.47 14.76
CA TYR A 74 27.15 11.86 14.88
C TYR A 74 28.27 12.62 14.15
N ASP A 75 27.93 13.67 13.38
CA ASP A 75 28.90 14.46 12.63
C ASP A 75 29.71 15.44 13.51
N GLY A 76 29.35 15.62 14.78
CA GLY A 76 30.01 16.57 15.69
C GLY A 76 31.26 16.04 16.42
N GLY A 77 31.83 14.91 15.98
CA GLY A 77 32.86 14.17 16.72
C GLY A 77 34.31 14.28 16.23
N ASP A 78 34.56 14.67 14.98
CA ASP A 78 35.85 14.42 14.31
C ASP A 78 36.70 15.69 14.02
N ASP A 79 36.49 16.79 14.75
CA ASP A 79 37.29 18.03 14.60
C ASP A 79 38.09 18.40 15.87
N LYS A 80 38.72 17.42 16.53
CA LYS A 80 39.65 17.69 17.65
C LYS A 80 40.86 16.77 17.64
N ASP A 81 41.67 16.84 16.58
CA ASP A 81 43.08 16.42 16.62
C ASP A 81 43.82 17.02 15.41
N GLU A 82 44.18 18.32 15.48
CA GLU A 82 45.34 18.91 14.80
C GLU A 82 45.71 20.28 15.43
#